data_AF-A0A951MHD3-F1
#
_entry.id   AF-A0A951MHD3-F1
#
_cell.length_a   1.000
_cell.length_b   1.000
_cell.length_c   1.000
_cell.angle_alpha   90.00
_cell.angle_beta   90.00
_cell.angle_gamma   90.00
#
_symmetry.space_group_name_H-M   'P 1'
#
loop_
_entity.id
_entity.type
_entity.pdbx_description
1 polymer ?
#
loop_
_entity_poly.entity_id
_entity_poly.type
_entity_poly.pdbx_seq_one_letter_code
_entity_poly.pdbx_strand_id
1 'polypeptide(L)'
;MAQLSLFKNFEGYSPKYNFFKNSLLGRIHDSIPWDELIDCLPDERVGRGAPSWFGAKGMFALMFLKAYFNISDRQLLERFNTDWSLQYFCGKVLAEDQQI
;
A
#
# COMPACT_ATOMS: atom_id res chain seq x y z
N MET A 1 -6.27 -9.04 -39.06
CA MET A 1 -4.95 -8.45 -38.72
C MET A 1 -4.96 -8.17 -37.22
N ALA A 2 -4.03 -8.77 -36.46
CA ALA A 2 -3.92 -8.52 -35.03
C ALA A 2 -3.21 -7.17 -34.81
N GLN A 3 -3.85 -6.24 -34.13
CA GLN A 3 -3.25 -4.97 -33.72
C GLN A 3 -2.20 -5.28 -32.65
N LEU A 4 -0.92 -5.19 -33.02
CA LEU A 4 0.18 -5.25 -32.05
C LEU A 4 0.17 -3.94 -31.26
N SER A 5 0.06 -4.02 -29.93
CA SER A 5 0.18 -2.83 -29.09
C SER A 5 1.62 -2.33 -29.13
N LEU A 6 1.83 -1.10 -29.60
CA LEU A 6 3.16 -0.49 -29.71
C LEU A 6 3.83 -0.37 -28.33
N PHE A 7 3.02 -0.18 -27.29
CA PHE A 7 3.44 -0.17 -25.91
C PHE A 7 3.04 -1.49 -25.26
N LYS A 8 3.98 -2.12 -24.55
CA LYS A 8 3.61 -3.15 -23.58
C LYS A 8 2.69 -2.49 -22.55
N ASN A 9 1.55 -3.10 -22.29
CA ASN A 9 0.83 -2.84 -21.04
C ASN A 9 1.86 -3.02 -19.93
N PHE A 10 2.09 -1.97 -19.15
CA PHE A 10 3.17 -1.96 -18.17
C PHE A 10 2.76 -2.89 -17.02
N GLU A 11 3.03 -4.19 -17.18
CA GLU A 11 2.75 -5.21 -16.18
C GLU A 11 3.70 -5.00 -14.99
N GLY A 12 3.26 -4.20 -14.03
CA GLY A 12 3.74 -4.27 -12.65
C GLY A 12 4.77 -3.23 -12.17
N TYR A 13 5.32 -2.37 -13.03
CA TYR A 13 6.41 -1.45 -12.63
C TYR A 13 6.19 0.02 -13.05
N SER A 14 5.18 0.69 -12.50
CA SER A 14 5.06 2.14 -12.76
C SER A 14 6.36 2.87 -12.39
N PRO A 15 6.72 3.97 -13.07
CA PRO A 15 7.87 4.80 -12.66
C PRO A 15 7.80 5.18 -11.18
N LYS A 16 6.59 5.45 -10.66
CA LYS A 16 6.35 5.72 -9.24
C LYS A 16 6.77 4.54 -8.36
N TYR A 17 6.44 3.31 -8.73
CA TYR A 17 6.87 2.12 -7.99
C TYR A 17 8.40 2.00 -7.95
N ASN A 18 9.08 2.26 -9.08
CA ASN A 18 10.55 2.27 -9.10
C ASN A 18 11.12 3.36 -8.17
N PHE A 19 10.56 4.57 -8.17
CA PHE A 19 10.97 5.62 -7.23
C PHE A 19 10.72 5.22 -5.78
N PHE A 20 9.56 4.63 -5.48
CA PHE A 20 9.24 4.11 -4.15
C PHE A 20 10.30 3.10 -3.69
N LYS A 21 10.58 2.07 -4.49
CA LYS A 21 11.56 1.02 -4.15
C LYS A 21 12.97 1.55 -3.88
N ASN A 22 13.37 2.60 -4.60
CA ASN A 22 14.69 3.20 -4.40
C ASN A 22 14.75 4.23 -3.25
N SER A 23 13.60 4.69 -2.77
CA SER A 23 13.48 5.63 -1.64
C SER A 23 13.84 4.97 -0.30
N LEU A 24 14.10 5.78 0.72
CA LEU A 24 14.29 5.29 2.09
C LEU A 24 13.06 4.50 2.57
N LEU A 25 11.86 4.99 2.27
CA LEU A 25 10.61 4.36 2.69
C LEU A 25 10.43 2.97 2.04
N GLY A 26 10.81 2.82 0.77
CA GLY A 26 10.81 1.52 0.10
C GLY A 26 11.82 0.54 0.69
N ARG A 27 13.00 1.01 1.07
CA ARG A 27 14.00 0.17 1.77
C ARG A 27 13.52 -0.27 3.15
N ILE A 28 12.86 0.62 3.89
CA ILE A 28 12.23 0.26 5.17
C ILE A 28 11.15 -0.80 4.92
N HIS A 29 10.28 -0.61 3.93
CA HIS A 29 9.27 -1.60 3.55
C HIS A 29 9.90 -2.97 3.26
N ASP A 30 10.99 -3.01 2.51
CA ASP A 30 11.65 -4.27 2.14
C ASP A 30 12.36 -4.96 3.32
N SER A 31 12.67 -4.22 4.38
CA SER A 31 13.28 -4.78 5.59
C SER A 31 12.28 -5.40 6.57
N ILE A 32 10.98 -5.16 6.39
CA ILE A 32 9.94 -5.66 7.29
C ILE A 32 9.58 -7.12 6.91
N PRO A 33 9.60 -8.08 7.86
CA PRO A 33 9.21 -9.47 7.60
C PRO A 33 7.68 -9.58 7.54
N TRP A 34 7.09 -9.14 6.42
CA TRP A 34 5.64 -9.01 6.29
C TRP A 34 4.88 -10.31 6.51
N ASP A 35 5.37 -11.42 5.93
CA ASP A 35 4.67 -12.71 6.00
C ASP A 35 4.65 -13.22 7.45
N GLU A 36 5.80 -13.16 8.14
CA GLU A 36 5.91 -13.53 9.57
C GLU A 36 4.98 -12.69 10.47
N LEU A 37 4.81 -11.40 10.16
CA LEU A 37 3.89 -10.53 10.91
C LEU A 37 2.44 -10.91 10.67
N ILE A 38 2.07 -11.21 9.43
CA ILE A 38 0.70 -11.59 9.08
C ILE A 38 0.36 -12.96 9.67
N ASP A 39 1.30 -13.89 9.68
CA ASP A 39 1.15 -15.22 10.29
C ASP A 39 0.91 -15.16 11.81
N CYS A 40 1.30 -14.06 12.47
CA CYS A 40 0.99 -13.82 13.88
C CYS A 40 -0.46 -13.38 14.13
N LEU A 41 -1.22 -13.01 13.09
CA LEU A 41 -2.60 -12.59 13.24
C LEU A 41 -3.56 -13.78 13.22
N PRO A 42 -4.69 -13.71 13.96
CA PRO A 42 -5.74 -14.70 13.83
C PRO A 42 -6.38 -14.64 12.44
N ASP A 43 -6.99 -15.75 12.03
CA ASP A 43 -7.77 -15.82 10.79
C ASP A 43 -8.79 -14.68 10.70
N GLU A 44 -8.91 -14.12 9.49
CA GLU A 44 -9.82 -13.02 9.23
C GLU A 44 -11.27 -13.46 9.47
N ARG A 45 -11.95 -12.76 10.38
CA ARG A 45 -13.35 -13.04 10.68
C ARG A 45 -14.23 -12.47 9.58
N VAL A 46 -14.77 -13.35 8.74
CA VAL A 46 -15.75 -12.97 7.71
C VAL A 46 -17.08 -12.66 8.40
N GLY A 47 -17.38 -11.37 8.55
CA GLY A 47 -18.61 -10.86 9.14
C GLY A 47 -19.48 -10.11 8.13
N ARG A 48 -20.71 -9.74 8.53
CA ARG A 48 -21.63 -8.91 7.73
C ARG A 48 -21.27 -7.41 7.70
N GLY A 49 -20.15 -7.03 8.30
CA GLY A 49 -19.69 -5.63 8.35
C GLY A 49 -19.17 -5.13 7.01
N ALA A 50 -18.91 -3.82 6.93
CA ALA A 50 -18.20 -3.26 5.79
C ALA A 50 -16.82 -3.93 5.66
N PRO A 51 -16.40 -4.30 4.43
CA PRO A 51 -15.08 -4.89 4.23
C PRO A 51 -13.99 -3.89 4.62
N SER A 52 -12.87 -4.41 5.13
CA SER A 52 -11.71 -3.57 5.40
C SER A 52 -11.16 -2.97 4.11
N TRP A 53 -10.73 -1.71 4.15
CA TRP A 53 -10.02 -1.06 3.05
C TRP A 53 -8.63 -1.67 2.78
N PHE A 54 -8.04 -2.25 3.83
CA PHE A 54 -6.70 -2.83 3.81
C PHE A 54 -6.75 -4.26 4.35
N GLY A 55 -6.01 -5.16 3.70
CA GLY A 55 -5.70 -6.47 4.29
C GLY A 55 -4.73 -6.36 5.46
N ALA A 56 -4.45 -7.48 6.12
CA ALA A 56 -3.53 -7.58 7.27
C ALA A 56 -2.20 -6.83 7.06
N LYS A 57 -1.54 -7.05 5.92
CA LYS A 57 -0.30 -6.35 5.55
C LYS A 57 -0.45 -4.83 5.56
N GLY A 58 -1.52 -4.33 4.90
CA GLY A 58 -1.79 -2.90 4.80
C GLY A 58 -2.12 -2.29 6.17
N MET A 59 -2.80 -3.03 7.04
CA MET A 59 -3.08 -2.60 8.41
C MET A 59 -1.79 -2.45 9.24
N PHE A 60 -0.87 -3.41 9.17
CA PHE A 60 0.46 -3.26 9.78
C PHE A 60 1.23 -2.09 9.16
N ALA A 61 1.19 -1.95 7.83
CA ALA A 61 1.85 -0.87 7.13
C ALA A 61 1.39 0.50 7.64
N LEU A 62 0.08 0.70 7.86
CA LEU A 62 -0.45 1.91 8.48
C LEU A 62 0.10 2.14 9.89
N MET A 63 0.23 1.09 10.71
CA MET A 63 0.83 1.21 12.05
C MET A 63 2.29 1.67 11.98
N PHE A 64 3.09 1.10 11.07
CA PHE A 64 4.47 1.52 10.85
C PHE A 64 4.55 2.96 10.36
N LEU A 65 3.71 3.36 9.40
CA LEU A 65 3.70 4.74 8.88
C LEU A 65 3.30 5.76 9.94
N LYS A 66 2.28 5.44 10.75
CA LYS A 66 1.85 6.29 11.87
C LYS A 66 2.99 6.56 12.84
N ALA A 67 3.70 5.50 13.24
CA ALA A 67 4.85 5.59 14.14
C ALA A 67 6.02 6.34 13.48
N TYR A 68 6.32 6.04 12.21
CA TYR A 68 7.43 6.66 11.47
C TYR A 68 7.27 8.18 11.31
N PHE A 69 6.04 8.65 11.02
CA PHE A 69 5.77 10.08 10.88
C PHE A 69 5.38 10.77 12.18
N ASN A 70 5.08 10.02 13.24
CA ASN A 70 4.58 10.53 14.51
C ASN A 70 3.33 11.41 14.35
N ILE A 71 2.32 10.90 13.64
CA ILE A 71 1.07 11.60 13.32
C ILE A 71 -0.17 10.87 13.84
N SER A 72 -1.29 11.57 13.89
CA SER A 72 -2.60 10.96 14.19
C SER A 72 -3.13 10.11 13.02
N ASP A 73 -4.11 9.24 13.30
CA ASP A 73 -4.76 8.43 12.27
C ASP A 73 -5.41 9.28 11.19
N ARG A 74 -6.07 10.38 11.59
CA ARG A 74 -6.68 11.33 10.66
C ARG A 74 -5.65 11.92 9.69
N GLN A 75 -4.53 12.40 10.22
CA GLN A 75 -3.45 12.97 9.40
C GLN A 75 -2.82 11.92 8.48
N LEU A 76 -2.71 10.68 8.94
CA LEU A 76 -2.20 9.58 8.12
C LEU A 76 -3.13 9.30 6.94
N LEU A 77 -4.45 9.28 7.15
CA LEU A 77 -5.43 9.07 6.08
C LEU A 77 -5.43 10.24 5.07
N GLU A 78 -5.42 11.49 5.56
CA GLU A 78 -5.32 12.67 4.70
C GLU A 78 -4.06 12.63 3.82
N ARG A 79 -2.93 12.18 4.38
CA ARG A 79 -1.69 12.01 3.63
C ARG A 79 -1.75 10.81 2.68
N PHE A 80 -2.35 9.70 3.09
CA PHE A 80 -2.51 8.52 2.23
C PHE A 80 -3.31 8.85 0.95
N ASN A 81 -4.34 9.69 1.07
CA ASN A 81 -5.16 10.15 -0.05
C ASN A 81 -4.37 10.98 -1.09
N THR A 82 -3.17 11.47 -0.75
CA THR A 82 -2.37 12.35 -1.62
C THR A 82 -0.98 11.81 -1.96
N ASP A 83 -0.42 10.93 -1.11
CA ASP A 83 0.96 10.45 -1.20
C ASP A 83 1.01 9.01 -1.75
N TRP A 84 1.37 8.90 -3.02
CA TRP A 84 1.52 7.62 -3.71
C TRP A 84 2.59 6.71 -3.07
N SER A 85 3.60 7.25 -2.39
CA SER A 85 4.60 6.41 -1.70
C SER A 85 4.00 5.71 -0.50
N LEU A 86 3.06 6.34 0.23
CA LEU A 86 2.35 5.67 1.32
C LEU A 86 1.38 4.61 0.79
N GLN A 87 0.73 4.90 -0.34
CA GLN A 87 -0.12 3.96 -1.04
C GLN A 87 0.64 2.69 -1.46
N TYR A 88 1.85 2.83 -2.03
CA TYR A 88 2.70 1.68 -2.33
C TYR A 88 3.19 0.97 -1.07
N PHE A 89 3.52 1.70 -0.01
CA PHE A 89 3.95 1.12 1.26
C PHE A 89 2.85 0.23 1.88
N CYS A 90 1.59 0.63 1.78
CA CYS A 90 0.46 -0.18 2.25
C CYS A 90 -0.02 -1.23 1.22
N GLY A 91 0.57 -1.28 0.02
CA GLY A 91 0.15 -2.18 -1.05
C GLY A 91 -1.23 -1.86 -1.66
N LYS A 92 -1.72 -0.62 -1.50
CA LYS A 92 -3.04 -0.18 -1.98
C LYS A 92 -2.93 1.17 -2.68
N VAL A 93 -2.88 1.13 -4.01
CA VAL A 93 -2.90 2.34 -4.86
C VAL A 93 -4.33 2.75 -5.14
N LEU A 94 -4.64 4.03 -4.96
CA LEU A 94 -5.96 4.60 -5.22
C LEU A 94 -6.10 4.99 -6.70
N ALA A 95 -7.32 4.92 -7.21
CA ALA A 95 -7.68 5.55 -8.48
C ALA A 95 -7.70 7.09 -8.32
N GLU A 96 -7.68 7.83 -9.44
CA GLU A 96 -7.59 9.30 -9.44
C GLU A 96 -8.76 9.98 -8.69
N ASP A 97 -9.93 9.35 -8.66
CA ASP A 97 -11.16 9.81 -8.05
C ASP A 97 -11.50 9.11 -6.72
N GLN A 98 -10.57 8.31 -6.19
CA GLN A 98 -10.80 7.50 -4.99
C GLN A 98 -10.12 8.10 -3.76
N GLN A 99 -10.83 8.10 -2.63
CA GLN A 99 -10.32 8.45 -1.31
C GLN A 99 -10.85 7.48 -0.26
N ILE A 100 -10.12 7.36 0.84
CA ILE A 100 -10.49 6.61 2.05
C ILE A 100 -10.83 7.54 3.22
#